data_AF-A0A0G1GU53-F1
#
_entry.id   AF-A0A0G1GU53-F1
#
_cell.length_a   1.000
_cell.length_b   1.000
_cell.length_c   1.000
_cell.angle_alpha   90.00
_cell.angle_beta   90.00
_cell.angle_gamma   90.00
#
_symmetry.space_group_name_H-M   'P 1'
#
loop_
_entity.id
_entity.type
_entity.pdbx_description
1 polymer ?
#
loop_
_entity_poly.entity_id
_entity_poly.type
_entity_poly.pdbx_seq_one_letter_code
_entity_poly.pdbx_strand_id
1 'polypeptide(L)'
;MRDLHAEFVKYGKNAKYWMRRCAMMLPEINRRRIWRKKGFGSIYEYAAKLAGMNHEKVNECLRIMKHIEDKPELLEVAREKGLGAVRPVATIATKETAKLWAGKIEVMSKHTLTTYVRDYKNGRPGTADEQEVTVKLRAKLAKRFEEFKKRADFEKLLEKFMDEVDAEPKPEPVKTESKHIPTSIKKYVAIKTNGLCAHPGCNKPATEFHHTARFSLRNEHNPDQITPLCKAHHDLAHLGLIANEEKQPYEWQLRTFPDTTNHKYQVDQLVQAYRTG
;
A
#
# COMPACT_ATOMS: atom_id res chain seq x y z
N MET A 1 14.30 7.31 -41.47
CA MET A 1 12.94 7.13 -40.92
C MET A 1 12.86 7.96 -39.65
N ARG A 2 11.99 8.96 -39.55
CA ARG A 2 11.71 9.57 -38.24
C ARG A 2 11.21 8.45 -37.33
N ASP A 3 11.71 8.41 -36.10
CA ASP A 3 11.30 7.39 -35.14
C ASP A 3 9.83 7.64 -34.74
N LEU A 4 8.91 6.97 -35.45
CA LEU A 4 7.46 7.03 -35.21
C LEU A 4 7.12 6.72 -33.74
N HIS A 5 7.92 5.88 -33.08
CA HIS A 5 7.75 5.60 -31.67
C HIS A 5 8.03 6.84 -30.81
N ALA A 6 9.15 7.54 -31.03
CA ALA A 6 9.47 8.77 -30.32
C ALA A 6 8.40 9.86 -30.52
N GLU A 7 7.89 10.03 -31.75
CA GLU A 7 6.80 10.98 -32.04
C GLU A 7 5.49 10.60 -31.31
N PHE A 8 5.09 9.33 -31.37
CA PHE A 8 3.90 8.84 -30.67
C PHE A 8 4.00 9.04 -29.16
N VAL A 9 5.15 8.72 -28.54
CA VAL A 9 5.39 8.92 -27.11
C VAL A 9 5.31 10.41 -26.75
N LYS A 10 5.89 11.30 -27.57
CA LYS A 10 5.81 12.76 -27.38
C LYS A 10 4.37 13.25 -27.40
N TYR A 11 3.58 12.90 -28.42
CA TYR A 11 2.19 13.32 -28.52
C TYR A 11 1.32 12.74 -27.41
N GLY A 12 1.53 11.48 -27.04
CA GLY A 12 0.84 10.85 -25.91
C GLY A 12 1.10 11.56 -24.58
N LYS A 13 2.35 12.00 -24.32
CA LYS A 13 2.70 12.81 -23.14
C LYS A 13 1.99 14.17 -23.18
N ASN A 14 2.01 14.85 -24.32
CA ASN A 14 1.33 16.15 -24.50
C ASN A 14 -0.19 16.04 -24.31
N ALA A 15 -0.82 15.03 -24.89
CA ALA A 15 -2.26 14.79 -24.73
C ALA A 15 -2.62 14.58 -23.24
N LYS A 16 -1.85 13.76 -22.52
CA LYS A 16 -2.03 13.58 -21.07
C LYS A 16 -1.84 14.88 -20.29
N TYR A 17 -0.84 15.68 -20.63
CA TYR A 17 -0.58 16.97 -19.99
C TYR A 17 -1.77 17.92 -20.13
N TRP A 18 -2.28 18.12 -21.35
CA TRP A 18 -3.41 19.01 -21.61
C TRP A 18 -4.72 18.48 -21.02
N MET A 19 -4.96 17.16 -21.08
CA MET A 19 -6.09 16.51 -20.43
C MET A 19 -6.12 16.81 -18.93
N ARG A 20 -4.97 16.74 -18.23
CA ARG A 20 -4.88 17.07 -16.80
C ARG A 20 -5.25 18.53 -16.53
N ARG A 21 -4.77 19.46 -17.36
CA ARG A 21 -5.12 20.88 -17.26
C ARG A 21 -6.62 21.10 -17.44
N CYS A 22 -7.24 20.48 -18.45
CA CYS A 22 -8.70 20.51 -18.65
C CYS A 22 -9.46 19.99 -17.42
N ALA A 23 -9.01 18.86 -16.86
CA ALA A 23 -9.66 18.24 -15.71
C ALA A 23 -9.69 19.15 -14.48
N MET A 24 -8.62 19.90 -14.23
CA MET A 24 -8.53 20.85 -13.12
C MET A 24 -9.45 22.07 -13.28
N MET A 25 -9.85 22.41 -14.51
CA MET A 25 -10.77 23.53 -14.77
C MET A 25 -12.25 23.12 -14.64
N LEU A 26 -12.57 21.82 -14.67
CA LEU A 26 -13.95 21.32 -14.62
C LEU A 26 -14.76 21.82 -13.41
N PRO A 27 -14.21 21.90 -12.17
CA PRO A 27 -14.97 22.41 -11.03
C PRO A 27 -15.47 23.84 -11.26
N GLU A 28 -14.61 24.72 -11.79
CA GLU A 28 -14.97 26.12 -12.04
C GLU A 28 -15.92 26.26 -13.23
N ILE A 29 -15.68 25.48 -14.29
CA ILE A 29 -16.59 25.35 -15.44
C ILE A 29 -17.99 24.91 -14.98
N ASN A 30 -18.07 23.97 -14.04
CA ASN A 30 -19.33 23.50 -13.49
C ASN A 30 -20.01 24.58 -12.64
N ARG A 31 -19.25 25.18 -11.72
CA ARG A 31 -19.72 26.22 -10.78
C ARG A 31 -20.31 27.42 -11.53
N ARG A 32 -19.64 27.88 -12.59
CA ARG A 32 -20.09 29.01 -13.43
C ARG A 32 -21.06 28.61 -14.54
N ARG A 33 -21.39 27.32 -14.67
CA ARG A 33 -22.19 26.74 -15.77
C ARG A 33 -21.71 27.20 -17.16
N ILE A 34 -20.39 27.24 -17.37
CA ILE A 34 -19.80 27.70 -18.65
C ILE A 34 -20.26 26.82 -19.81
N TRP A 35 -20.40 25.52 -19.57
CA TRP A 35 -20.92 24.56 -20.54
C TRP A 35 -22.30 24.98 -21.07
N ARG A 36 -23.21 25.45 -20.21
CA ARG A 36 -24.54 25.93 -20.61
C ARG A 36 -24.45 27.21 -21.45
N LYS A 37 -23.61 28.16 -21.05
CA LYS A 37 -23.38 29.41 -21.78
C LYS A 37 -22.77 29.19 -23.17
N LYS A 38 -22.13 28.04 -23.38
CA LYS A 38 -21.54 27.61 -24.66
C LYS A 38 -22.44 26.65 -25.45
N GLY A 39 -23.69 26.45 -25.02
CA GLY A 39 -24.69 25.67 -25.76
C GLY A 39 -24.62 24.15 -25.56
N PHE A 40 -23.84 23.66 -24.60
CA PHE A 40 -23.82 22.23 -24.25
C PHE A 40 -24.96 21.90 -23.29
N GLY A 41 -25.53 20.70 -23.40
CA GLY A 41 -26.61 20.22 -22.54
C GLY A 41 -26.16 19.78 -21.15
N SER A 42 -24.89 19.43 -20.98
CA SER A 42 -24.31 19.10 -19.67
C SER A 42 -22.80 19.31 -19.61
N ILE A 43 -22.24 19.30 -18.39
CA ILE A 43 -20.79 19.26 -18.20
C ILE A 43 -20.13 18.01 -18.78
N TYR A 44 -20.86 16.88 -18.82
CA TYR A 44 -20.35 15.63 -19.38
C TYR A 44 -20.21 15.74 -20.90
N GLU A 45 -21.24 16.25 -21.57
CA GLU A 45 -21.18 16.51 -23.00
C GLU A 45 -20.06 17.50 -23.35
N TYR A 46 -19.93 18.57 -22.56
CA TYR A 46 -18.86 19.56 -22.69
C TYR A 46 -17.47 18.92 -22.59
N ALA A 47 -17.23 18.13 -21.54
CA ALA A 47 -15.95 17.50 -21.30
C ALA A 47 -15.62 16.39 -22.31
N ALA A 48 -16.63 15.64 -22.75
CA ALA A 48 -16.49 14.62 -23.79
C ALA A 48 -16.12 15.25 -25.13
N LYS A 49 -16.86 16.27 -25.58
CA LYS A 49 -16.65 16.91 -26.88
C LYS A 49 -15.35 17.72 -26.95
N LEU A 50 -14.98 18.43 -25.88
CA LEU A 50 -13.82 19.35 -25.90
C LEU A 50 -12.53 18.74 -25.38
N ALA A 51 -12.62 17.74 -24.50
CA ALA A 51 -11.45 17.16 -23.85
C ALA A 51 -11.40 15.63 -23.94
N GLY A 52 -12.36 14.97 -24.59
CA GLY A 52 -12.37 13.50 -24.72
C GLY A 52 -12.57 12.76 -23.39
N MET A 53 -13.17 13.39 -22.39
CA MET A 53 -13.41 12.78 -21.07
C MET A 53 -14.74 12.03 -21.03
N ASN A 54 -14.72 10.79 -20.55
CA ASN A 54 -15.94 10.04 -20.26
C ASN A 54 -16.60 10.51 -18.94
N HIS A 55 -17.84 10.05 -18.71
CA HIS A 55 -18.61 10.41 -17.51
C HIS A 55 -17.90 10.06 -16.20
N GLU A 56 -17.31 8.86 -16.11
CA GLU A 56 -16.57 8.43 -14.93
C GLU A 56 -15.41 9.37 -14.62
N LYS A 57 -14.69 9.82 -15.65
CA LYS A 57 -13.57 10.73 -15.49
C LYS A 57 -14.04 12.08 -14.98
N VAL A 58 -15.12 12.63 -15.53
CA VAL A 58 -15.70 13.90 -15.07
C VAL A 58 -16.11 13.79 -13.59
N ASN A 59 -16.81 12.72 -13.21
CA ASN A 59 -17.23 12.47 -11.84
C ASN A 59 -16.04 12.34 -10.89
N GLU A 60 -15.03 11.56 -11.27
CA GLU A 60 -13.79 11.43 -10.51
C GLU A 60 -13.11 12.79 -10.30
N CYS A 61 -13.02 13.60 -11.36
CA CYS A 61 -12.37 14.92 -11.30
C CYS A 61 -13.11 15.85 -10.33
N LEU A 62 -14.42 16.01 -10.49
CA LEU A 62 -15.23 16.86 -9.63
C LEU A 62 -15.14 16.42 -8.16
N ARG A 63 -15.21 15.11 -7.90
CA ARG A 63 -15.12 14.55 -6.54
C ARG A 63 -13.76 14.82 -5.91
N ILE A 64 -12.66 14.51 -6.61
CA ILE A 64 -11.30 14.70 -6.07
C ILE A 64 -11.03 16.18 -5.83
N MET A 65 -11.34 17.04 -6.80
CA MET A 65 -11.11 18.49 -6.71
C MET A 65 -11.85 19.10 -5.53
N LYS A 66 -13.10 18.68 -5.25
CA LYS A 66 -13.85 19.12 -4.06
C LYS A 66 -13.09 18.88 -2.76
N HIS A 67 -12.31 17.81 -2.66
CA HIS A 67 -11.57 17.47 -1.45
C HIS A 67 -10.20 18.14 -1.34
N ILE A 68 -9.66 18.71 -2.43
CA ILE A 68 -8.30 19.27 -2.45
C ILE A 68 -8.25 20.75 -2.82
N GLU A 69 -9.38 21.39 -3.10
CA GLU A 69 -9.43 22.79 -3.57
C GLU A 69 -8.77 23.80 -2.62
N ASP A 70 -8.69 23.46 -1.34
CA ASP A 70 -8.10 24.27 -0.27
C ASP A 70 -6.70 23.77 0.17
N LYS A 71 -6.08 22.86 -0.59
CA LYS A 71 -4.80 22.19 -0.27
C LYS A 71 -3.77 22.44 -1.39
N PRO A 72 -3.03 23.55 -1.36
CA PRO A 72 -2.17 23.97 -2.47
C PRO A 72 -1.12 22.93 -2.85
N GLU A 73 -0.56 22.19 -1.89
CA GLU A 73 0.44 21.15 -2.14
C GLU A 73 -0.14 19.98 -2.95
N LEU A 74 -1.39 19.58 -2.67
CA LEU A 74 -2.05 18.53 -3.42
C LEU A 74 -2.55 19.01 -4.79
N LEU A 75 -2.92 20.29 -4.92
CA LEU A 75 -3.25 20.88 -6.22
C LEU A 75 -2.03 20.87 -7.15
N GLU A 76 -0.83 21.13 -6.63
CA GLU A 76 0.38 21.10 -7.45
C GLU A 76 0.74 19.68 -7.88
N VAL A 77 0.68 18.70 -6.97
CA VAL A 77 0.84 17.29 -7.34
C VAL A 77 -0.21 16.86 -8.37
N ALA A 78 -1.46 17.29 -8.24
CA ALA A 78 -2.51 17.02 -9.21
C ALA A 78 -2.24 17.67 -10.57
N ARG A 79 -1.61 18.85 -10.61
CA ARG A 79 -1.21 19.55 -11.84
C ARG A 79 -0.14 18.77 -12.58
N GLU A 80 0.89 18.33 -11.87
CA GLU A 80 2.05 17.66 -12.46
C GLU A 80 1.73 16.20 -12.83
N LYS A 81 1.20 15.43 -11.86
CA LYS A 81 1.02 13.98 -11.95
C LYS A 81 -0.41 13.56 -12.31
N GLY A 82 -1.37 14.48 -12.21
CA GLY A 82 -2.79 14.24 -12.47
C GLY A 82 -3.57 13.82 -11.22
N LEU A 83 -4.89 14.03 -11.26
CA LEU A 83 -5.80 13.76 -10.14
C LEU A 83 -5.77 12.31 -9.62
N GLY A 84 -5.39 11.36 -10.47
CA GLY A 84 -5.27 9.95 -10.07
C GLY A 84 -4.16 9.69 -9.04
N ALA A 85 -3.15 10.56 -8.94
CA ALA A 85 -2.05 10.45 -8.00
C ALA A 85 -2.47 10.87 -6.57
N VAL A 86 -3.28 11.93 -6.46
CA VAL A 86 -3.80 12.44 -5.18
C VAL A 86 -5.04 11.68 -4.69
N ARG A 87 -5.70 10.91 -5.56
CA ARG A 87 -6.92 10.14 -5.24
C ARG A 87 -6.85 9.34 -3.93
N PRO A 88 -5.77 8.60 -3.61
CA PRO A 88 -5.73 7.79 -2.38
C PRO A 88 -5.84 8.62 -1.10
N VAL A 89 -5.32 9.85 -1.12
CA VAL A 89 -5.21 10.71 0.07
C VAL A 89 -6.26 11.82 0.11
N ALA A 90 -6.97 12.06 -1.00
CA ALA A 90 -7.88 13.20 -1.15
C ALA A 90 -8.88 13.33 0.02
N THR A 91 -9.44 12.22 0.51
CA THR A 91 -10.47 12.25 1.56
C THR A 91 -9.94 12.28 2.99
N ILE A 92 -8.64 12.08 3.20
CA ILE A 92 -8.03 12.07 4.54
C ILE A 92 -7.09 13.24 4.78
N ALA A 93 -6.60 13.86 3.71
CA ALA A 93 -5.76 15.03 3.82
C ALA A 93 -6.58 16.18 4.41
N THR A 94 -5.97 16.90 5.33
CA THR A 94 -6.43 18.19 5.85
C THR A 94 -5.51 19.29 5.30
N LYS A 95 -5.79 20.56 5.62
CA LYS A 95 -4.90 21.67 5.22
C LYS A 95 -3.52 21.51 5.87
N GLU A 96 -3.51 21.10 7.13
CA GLU A 96 -2.31 20.95 7.96
C GLU A 96 -1.48 19.74 7.53
N THR A 97 -2.11 18.71 6.98
CA THR A 97 -1.44 17.47 6.55
C THR A 97 -1.19 17.38 5.04
N ALA A 98 -1.59 18.39 4.25
CA ALA A 98 -1.46 18.38 2.79
C ALA A 98 -0.01 18.18 2.33
N LYS A 99 0.93 18.91 2.95
CA LYS A 99 2.38 18.79 2.66
C LYS A 99 2.91 17.38 2.94
N LEU A 100 2.49 16.76 4.04
CA LEU A 100 2.85 15.38 4.39
C LEU A 100 2.39 14.40 3.30
N TRP A 101 1.12 14.50 2.88
CA TRP A 101 0.56 13.61 1.88
C TRP A 101 1.17 13.82 0.49
N ALA A 102 1.48 15.07 0.12
CA ALA A 102 2.21 15.38 -1.10
C ALA A 102 3.58 14.69 -1.11
N GLY A 103 4.36 14.79 -0.03
CA GLY A 103 5.64 14.10 0.11
C GLY A 103 5.51 12.56 -0.03
N LYS A 104 4.46 11.96 0.51
CA LYS A 104 4.22 10.51 0.33
C LYS A 104 3.89 10.14 -1.12
N ILE A 105 3.19 10.99 -1.88
CA ILE A 105 2.90 10.75 -3.31
C ILE A 105 4.17 10.81 -4.16
N GLU A 106 5.15 11.62 -3.76
CA GLU A 106 6.44 11.70 -4.45
C GLU A 106 7.23 10.40 -4.36
N VAL A 107 7.20 9.77 -3.19
CA VAL A 107 8.04 8.60 -2.89
C VAL A 107 7.33 7.27 -3.18
N MET A 108 6.01 7.19 -2.96
CA MET A 108 5.27 5.93 -3.07
C MET A 108 4.66 5.70 -4.44
N SER A 109 4.64 4.43 -4.86
CA SER A 109 3.73 4.01 -5.93
C SER A 109 2.27 4.25 -5.51
N LYS A 110 1.38 4.48 -6.48
CA LYS A 110 -0.06 4.61 -6.21
C LYS A 110 -0.63 3.41 -5.44
N HIS A 111 -0.12 2.20 -5.72
CA HIS A 111 -0.57 0.97 -5.06
C HIS A 111 -0.12 0.94 -3.60
N THR A 112 1.15 1.24 -3.34
CA THR A 112 1.75 1.33 -2.00
C THR A 112 1.05 2.39 -1.17
N LEU A 113 0.82 3.59 -1.72
CA LEU A 113 0.09 4.67 -1.04
C LEU A 113 -1.36 4.28 -0.70
N THR A 114 -2.04 3.57 -1.60
CA THR A 114 -3.41 3.08 -1.34
C THR A 114 -3.43 2.07 -0.19
N THR A 115 -2.45 1.17 -0.11
CA THR A 115 -2.29 0.25 1.03
C THR A 115 -1.99 1.02 2.31
N TYR A 116 -1.01 1.95 2.29
CA TYR A 116 -0.69 2.78 3.45
C TYR A 116 -1.91 3.51 4.00
N VAL A 117 -2.71 4.15 3.14
CA VAL A 117 -3.92 4.87 3.57
C VAL A 117 -4.96 3.94 4.19
N ARG A 118 -5.13 2.74 3.66
CA ARG A 118 -6.04 1.74 4.24
C ARG A 118 -5.58 1.38 5.64
N ASP A 119 -4.31 1.03 5.79
CA ASP A 119 -3.76 0.57 7.05
C ASP A 119 -3.69 1.73 8.06
N TYR A 120 -3.43 2.96 7.61
CA TYR A 120 -3.47 4.16 8.43
C TYR A 120 -4.88 4.44 9.00
N LYS A 121 -5.94 4.12 8.24
CA LYS A 121 -7.31 4.23 8.74
C LYS A 121 -7.67 3.13 9.74
N ASN A 122 -7.15 1.93 9.51
CA ASN A 122 -7.45 0.74 10.31
C ASN A 122 -6.58 0.64 11.57
N GLY A 123 -5.34 1.14 11.52
CA GLY A 123 -4.35 1.11 12.60
C GLY A 123 -4.59 2.14 13.70
N ARG A 124 -5.81 2.67 13.80
CA ARG A 124 -6.24 3.33 15.04
C ARG A 124 -6.37 2.21 16.08
N PRO A 125 -5.64 2.26 17.21
CA PRO A 125 -5.81 1.28 18.26
C PRO A 125 -7.28 1.26 18.67
N GLY A 126 -7.95 0.14 18.42
CA GLY A 126 -9.13 -0.22 19.18
C GLY A 126 -8.64 -0.62 20.55
N THR A 127 -9.13 0.04 21.60
CA THR A 127 -8.85 -0.24 23.01
C THR A 127 -9.61 -1.49 23.49
N ALA A 128 -9.85 -2.45 22.60
CA ALA A 128 -10.60 -3.65 22.95
C ALA A 128 -9.60 -4.74 23.32
N ASP A 129 -9.61 -5.12 24.60
CA ASP A 129 -8.83 -6.24 25.14
C ASP A 129 -9.25 -7.58 24.51
N GLU A 130 -10.39 -7.62 23.81
CA GLU A 130 -10.92 -8.79 23.12
C GLU A 130 -11.24 -8.50 21.65
N GLN A 131 -11.01 -9.48 20.78
CA GLN A 131 -11.29 -9.41 19.35
C GLN A 131 -12.05 -10.65 18.87
N GLU A 132 -13.08 -10.45 18.05
CA GLU A 132 -13.80 -11.56 17.43
C GLU A 132 -13.03 -12.09 16.21
N VAL A 133 -12.69 -13.39 16.24
CA VAL A 133 -12.00 -14.07 15.14
C VAL A 133 -12.96 -15.02 14.42
N THR A 134 -13.20 -14.77 13.12
CA THR A 134 -14.02 -15.66 12.29
C THR A 134 -13.14 -16.67 11.55
N VAL A 135 -13.41 -17.97 11.74
CA VAL A 135 -12.69 -19.06 11.05
C VAL A 135 -13.66 -19.91 10.26
N LYS A 136 -13.30 -20.23 9.00
CA LYS A 136 -14.05 -21.19 8.18
C LYS A 136 -13.47 -22.59 8.34
N LEU A 137 -14.24 -23.49 8.93
CA LEU A 137 -13.83 -24.87 9.19
C LEU A 137 -14.74 -25.86 8.45
N ARG A 138 -14.22 -27.06 8.16
CA ARG A 138 -15.05 -28.17 7.66
C ARG A 138 -16.11 -28.52 8.70
N ALA A 139 -17.32 -28.87 8.27
CA ALA A 139 -18.49 -29.04 9.15
C ALA A 139 -18.23 -29.91 10.41
N LYS A 140 -17.55 -31.06 10.27
CA LYS A 140 -17.23 -31.92 11.42
C LYS A 140 -16.27 -31.24 12.42
N LEU A 141 -15.27 -30.52 11.92
CA LEU A 141 -14.32 -29.79 12.75
C LEU A 141 -14.98 -28.58 13.42
N ALA A 142 -15.84 -27.86 12.69
CA ALA A 142 -16.61 -26.74 13.23
C ALA A 142 -17.44 -27.17 14.45
N LYS A 143 -18.20 -28.28 14.35
CA LYS A 143 -18.98 -28.81 15.48
C LYS A 143 -18.10 -29.13 16.69
N ARG A 144 -16.91 -29.73 16.48
CA ARG A 144 -15.98 -30.03 17.57
C ARG A 144 -15.36 -28.76 18.18
N PHE A 145 -15.03 -27.78 17.35
CA PHE A 145 -14.48 -26.49 17.80
C PHE A 145 -15.51 -25.70 18.64
N GLU A 146 -16.78 -25.74 18.25
CA GLU A 146 -17.89 -25.12 18.99
C GLU A 146 -18.09 -25.71 20.40
N GLU A 147 -17.81 -27.00 20.60
CA GLU A 147 -17.78 -27.59 21.95
C GLU A 147 -16.47 -27.29 22.68
N PHE A 148 -15.34 -27.30 21.98
CA PHE A 148 -14.02 -27.01 22.55
C PHE A 148 -13.92 -25.59 23.11
N LYS A 149 -14.51 -24.60 22.43
CA LYS A 149 -14.47 -23.19 22.86
C LYS A 149 -15.24 -22.89 24.15
N LYS A 150 -16.12 -23.78 24.61
CA LYS A 150 -16.91 -23.60 25.85
C LYS A 150 -16.12 -23.91 27.12
N ARG A 151 -14.92 -24.48 26.99
CA ARG A 151 -14.09 -24.85 28.13
C ARG A 151 -13.55 -23.62 28.85
N ALA A 152 -13.47 -23.68 30.17
CA ALA A 152 -12.91 -22.59 30.98
C ALA A 152 -11.41 -22.35 30.72
N ASP A 153 -10.68 -23.37 30.26
CA ASP A 153 -9.25 -23.32 29.95
C ASP A 153 -8.96 -23.14 28.44
N PHE A 154 -9.95 -22.71 27.65
CA PHE A 154 -9.86 -22.62 26.18
C PHE A 154 -8.66 -21.78 25.70
N GLU A 155 -8.50 -20.55 26.20
CA GLU A 155 -7.42 -19.65 25.77
C GLU A 155 -6.05 -20.25 26.05
N LYS A 156 -5.84 -20.76 27.27
CA LYS A 156 -4.59 -21.44 27.67
C LYS A 156 -4.27 -22.65 26.79
N LEU A 157 -5.28 -23.43 26.42
CA LEU A 157 -5.09 -24.58 25.53
C LEU A 157 -4.76 -24.13 24.09
N LEU A 158 -5.37 -23.04 23.63
CA LEU A 158 -5.09 -22.47 22.31
C LEU A 158 -3.68 -21.90 22.24
N GLU A 159 -3.24 -21.15 23.25
CA GLU A 159 -1.87 -20.65 23.38
C GLU A 159 -0.86 -21.80 23.35
N LYS A 160 -1.08 -22.84 24.15
CA LYS A 160 -0.22 -24.03 24.17
C LYS A 160 -0.13 -24.70 22.79
N PHE A 161 -1.25 -24.80 22.07
CA PHE A 161 -1.26 -25.35 20.72
C PHE A 161 -0.45 -24.47 19.75
N MET A 162 -0.56 -23.15 19.85
CA MET A 162 0.23 -22.23 19.03
C MET A 162 1.72 -22.36 19.32
N ASP A 163 2.12 -22.43 20.60
CA ASP A 163 3.51 -22.65 21.00
C ASP A 163 4.07 -23.98 20.47
N GLU A 164 3.27 -25.05 20.49
CA GLU A 164 3.65 -26.36 19.94
C GLU A 164 3.86 -26.31 18.42
N VAL A 165 2.99 -25.60 17.69
CA VAL A 165 3.13 -25.40 16.25
C VAL A 165 4.36 -24.55 15.91
N ASP A 166 4.62 -23.51 16.69
CA ASP A 166 5.80 -22.65 16.49
C ASP A 166 7.11 -23.33 16.87
N ALA A 167 7.07 -24.38 17.70
CA ALA A 167 8.20 -25.22 18.06
C ALA A 167 8.58 -26.27 16.98
N GLU A 168 7.82 -26.37 15.88
CA GLU A 168 8.16 -27.27 14.77
C GLU A 168 9.58 -26.99 14.23
N PRO A 169 10.33 -28.04 13.81
CA PRO A 169 11.70 -27.88 13.34
C PRO A 169 11.81 -26.84 12.21
N LYS A 170 12.56 -25.78 12.47
CA LYS A 170 12.86 -24.75 11.48
C LYS A 170 14.18 -25.04 10.76
N PRO A 171 14.33 -24.65 9.48
CA PRO A 171 15.61 -24.69 8.81
C PRO A 171 16.67 -23.87 9.54
N GLU A 172 17.93 -24.30 9.51
CA GLU A 172 19.03 -23.50 10.06
C GLU A 172 19.25 -22.21 9.24
N PRO A 173 19.64 -21.09 9.89
CA PRO A 173 20.06 -19.89 9.20
C PRO A 173 21.24 -20.15 8.25
N VAL A 174 21.22 -19.52 7.07
CA VAL A 174 22.27 -19.69 6.06
C VAL A 174 23.00 -18.37 5.84
N LYS A 175 24.29 -18.32 6.20
CA LYS A 175 25.19 -17.20 5.84
C LYS A 175 25.74 -17.40 4.44
N THR A 176 25.56 -16.41 3.57
CA THR A 176 25.98 -16.46 2.16
C THR A 176 26.01 -15.08 1.55
N GLU A 177 26.84 -14.88 0.53
CA GLU A 177 26.83 -13.68 -0.31
C GLU A 177 25.71 -13.70 -1.36
N SER A 178 25.13 -14.89 -1.63
CA SER A 178 24.05 -15.04 -2.59
C SER A 178 22.76 -14.42 -2.06
N LYS A 179 22.12 -13.55 -2.86
CA LYS A 179 20.81 -12.98 -2.53
C LYS A 179 19.66 -13.99 -2.65
N HIS A 180 19.93 -15.18 -3.19
CA HIS A 180 18.92 -16.20 -3.41
C HIS A 180 18.58 -16.93 -2.11
N ILE A 181 17.39 -16.66 -1.55
CA ILE A 181 16.92 -17.37 -0.36
C ILE A 181 16.73 -18.86 -0.68
N PRO A 182 17.32 -19.78 0.10
CA PRO A 182 17.15 -21.22 -0.05
C PRO A 182 15.68 -21.66 -0.10
N THR A 183 15.37 -22.63 -0.94
CA THR A 183 14.01 -23.15 -1.13
C THR A 183 13.40 -23.71 0.16
N SER A 184 14.20 -24.33 1.03
CA SER A 184 13.75 -24.82 2.34
C SER A 184 13.20 -23.70 3.21
N ILE A 185 13.94 -22.59 3.31
CA ILE A 185 13.54 -21.39 4.07
C ILE A 185 12.31 -20.73 3.44
N LYS A 186 12.29 -20.56 2.11
CA LYS A 186 11.10 -19.98 1.42
C LYS A 186 9.84 -20.80 1.69
N LYS A 187 9.93 -22.14 1.60
CA LYS A 187 8.79 -23.03 1.87
C LYS A 187 8.33 -22.92 3.32
N TYR A 188 9.27 -22.95 4.26
CA TYR A 188 8.98 -22.83 5.70
C TYR A 188 8.20 -21.54 6.01
N VAL A 189 8.70 -20.38 5.59
CA VAL A 189 8.04 -19.10 5.91
C VAL A 189 6.73 -18.90 5.15
N ALA A 190 6.62 -19.40 3.91
CA ALA A 190 5.39 -19.25 3.10
C ALA A 190 4.23 -20.12 3.62
N ILE A 191 4.51 -21.28 4.20
CA ILE A 191 3.48 -22.17 4.78
C ILE A 191 2.77 -21.49 5.95
N LYS A 192 3.49 -20.74 6.79
CA LYS A 192 2.93 -20.03 7.96
C LYS A 192 1.81 -19.06 7.60
N THR A 193 1.82 -18.51 6.39
CA THR A 193 0.80 -17.56 5.92
C THR A 193 -0.06 -18.11 4.79
N ASN A 194 0.08 -19.41 4.45
CA ASN A 194 -0.57 -20.03 3.31
C ASN A 194 -0.36 -19.22 2.00
N GLY A 195 0.86 -18.70 1.80
CA GLY A 195 1.22 -17.87 0.65
C GLY A 195 0.57 -16.48 0.63
N LEU A 196 -0.05 -16.03 1.73
CA LEU A 196 -0.60 -14.69 1.89
C LEU A 196 0.40 -13.74 2.55
N CYS A 197 0.13 -12.45 2.44
CA CYS A 197 0.88 -11.40 3.11
C CYS A 197 0.76 -11.55 4.64
N ALA A 198 1.90 -11.57 5.34
CA ALA A 198 1.94 -11.67 6.79
C ALA A 198 1.49 -10.40 7.52
N HIS A 199 1.41 -9.25 6.84
CA HIS A 199 0.99 -8.00 7.48
C HIS A 199 -0.45 -8.14 8.02
N PRO A 200 -0.71 -7.72 9.27
CA PRO A 200 -2.03 -7.87 9.89
C PRO A 200 -3.16 -7.34 9.02
N GLY A 201 -4.23 -8.13 8.91
CA GLY A 201 -5.44 -7.79 8.15
C GLY A 201 -5.27 -7.80 6.63
N CYS A 202 -4.14 -8.25 6.08
CA CYS A 202 -3.90 -8.30 4.64
C CYS A 202 -4.16 -9.70 4.05
N ASN A 203 -5.09 -9.78 3.11
CA ASN A 203 -5.41 -11.04 2.41
C ASN A 203 -4.84 -11.13 0.99
N LYS A 204 -3.85 -10.28 0.64
CA LYS A 204 -3.21 -10.31 -0.67
C LYS A 204 -2.19 -11.46 -0.75
N PRO A 205 -1.92 -12.02 -1.92
CA PRO A 205 -0.80 -12.95 -2.10
C PRO A 205 0.53 -12.32 -1.67
N ALA A 206 1.38 -13.10 -1.02
CA ALA A 206 2.77 -12.72 -0.79
C ALA A 206 3.56 -12.90 -2.08
N THR A 207 4.23 -11.83 -2.50
CA THR A 207 5.05 -11.80 -3.72
C THR A 207 6.52 -11.55 -3.42
N GLU A 208 6.83 -11.11 -2.19
CA GLU A 208 8.15 -10.75 -1.74
C GLU A 208 8.46 -11.46 -0.41
N PHE A 209 9.74 -11.76 -0.18
CA PHE A 209 10.23 -12.28 1.10
C PHE A 209 11.07 -11.18 1.75
N HIS A 210 10.49 -10.54 2.75
CA HIS A 210 11.06 -9.38 3.44
C HIS A 210 12.09 -9.81 4.48
N HIS A 211 13.33 -9.33 4.37
CA HIS A 211 14.32 -9.50 5.43
C HIS A 211 14.18 -8.41 6.49
N THR A 212 13.64 -8.75 7.66
CA THR A 212 13.47 -7.82 8.79
C THR A 212 14.84 -7.38 9.34
N ALA A 213 15.83 -8.27 9.30
CA ALA A 213 17.24 -7.94 9.33
C ALA A 213 17.80 -7.91 7.90
N ARG A 214 18.02 -6.71 7.36
CA ARG A 214 18.38 -6.52 5.94
C ARG A 214 19.55 -7.43 5.53
N PHE A 215 19.36 -8.18 4.45
CA PHE A 215 20.38 -9.07 3.91
C PHE A 215 21.70 -8.33 3.64
N SER A 216 21.65 -7.14 3.05
CA SER A 216 22.85 -6.33 2.75
C SER A 216 23.69 -5.96 3.98
N LEU A 217 23.16 -6.08 5.20
CA LEU A 217 23.87 -5.80 6.45
C LEU A 217 24.41 -7.07 7.12
N ARG A 218 23.78 -8.23 6.87
CA ARG A 218 24.05 -9.47 7.61
C ARG A 218 24.58 -10.62 6.76
N ASN A 219 24.35 -10.58 5.44
CA ASN A 219 24.62 -11.66 4.49
C ASN A 219 24.10 -13.02 5.01
N GLU A 220 22.87 -13.00 5.55
CA GLU A 220 22.25 -14.15 6.21
C GLU A 220 20.79 -14.29 5.79
N HIS A 221 20.38 -15.53 5.56
CA HIS A 221 18.99 -15.92 5.40
C HIS A 221 18.55 -16.68 6.65
N ASN A 222 18.00 -15.95 7.61
CA ASN A 222 17.44 -16.51 8.83
C ASN A 222 15.91 -16.63 8.69
N PRO A 223 15.30 -17.84 8.82
CA PRO A 223 13.86 -18.01 8.67
C PRO A 223 13.02 -17.19 9.66
N ASP A 224 13.55 -16.86 10.85
CA ASP A 224 12.84 -16.03 11.83
C ASP A 224 12.85 -14.54 11.45
N GLN A 225 13.75 -14.14 10.55
CA GLN A 225 13.92 -12.77 10.10
C GLN A 225 13.49 -12.58 8.64
N ILE A 226 12.72 -13.53 8.10
CA ILE A 226 12.15 -13.47 6.77
C ILE A 226 10.63 -13.55 6.86
N THR A 227 9.96 -12.51 6.38
CA THR A 227 8.50 -12.39 6.42
C THR A 227 7.93 -12.31 5.01
N PRO A 228 7.03 -13.23 4.60
CA PRO A 228 6.38 -13.14 3.29
C PRO A 228 5.40 -11.96 3.26
N LEU A 229 5.56 -11.03 2.32
CA LEU A 229 4.73 -9.83 2.18
C LEU A 229 4.22 -9.67 0.75
N CYS A 230 3.07 -9.00 0.60
CA CYS A 230 2.69 -8.46 -0.70
C CYS A 230 3.63 -7.30 -1.06
N LYS A 231 3.81 -7.02 -2.35
CA LYS A 231 4.67 -5.92 -2.82
C LYS A 231 4.43 -4.59 -2.09
N ALA A 232 3.17 -4.21 -1.86
CA ALA A 232 2.85 -2.95 -1.18
C ALA A 232 3.40 -2.89 0.25
N HIS A 233 3.19 -3.95 1.04
CA HIS A 233 3.66 -3.99 2.44
C HIS A 233 5.18 -4.12 2.52
N HIS A 234 5.79 -4.86 1.60
CA HIS A 234 7.24 -4.90 1.46
C HIS A 234 7.82 -3.52 1.14
N ASP A 235 7.23 -2.79 0.19
CA ASP A 235 7.63 -1.42 -0.12
C ASP A 235 7.45 -0.49 1.10
N LEU A 236 6.38 -0.64 1.91
CA LEU A 236 6.21 0.15 3.14
C LEU A 236 7.30 -0.11 4.19
N ALA A 237 7.71 -1.35 4.36
CA ALA A 237 8.80 -1.70 5.27
C ALA A 237 10.12 -1.06 4.82
N HIS A 238 10.46 -1.15 3.52
CA HIS A 238 11.66 -0.50 2.96
C HIS A 238 11.57 1.03 2.87
N LEU A 239 10.38 1.60 3.01
CA LEU A 239 10.21 3.04 3.20
C LEU A 239 10.36 3.45 4.67
N GLY A 240 10.69 2.53 5.59
CA GLY A 240 10.86 2.80 7.02
C GLY A 240 9.55 3.13 7.74
N LEU A 241 8.40 2.73 7.18
CA LEU A 241 7.08 3.07 7.70
C LEU A 241 6.46 1.97 8.57
N ILE A 242 7.21 0.90 8.82
CA ILE A 242 6.81 -0.17 9.73
C ILE A 242 7.73 -0.10 10.95
N ALA A 243 7.15 0.02 12.14
CA ALA A 243 7.84 -0.10 13.42
C ALA A 243 7.82 -1.56 13.90
N ASN A 244 8.78 -1.90 14.77
CA ASN A 244 8.91 -3.22 15.39
C ASN A 244 9.12 -4.35 14.37
N GLU A 245 9.81 -4.08 13.25
CA GLU A 245 10.05 -5.08 12.19
C GLU A 245 10.77 -6.33 12.73
N GLU A 246 11.54 -6.22 13.81
CA GLU A 246 12.22 -7.32 14.48
C GLU A 246 11.28 -8.27 15.25
N LYS A 247 10.04 -7.85 15.50
CA LYS A 247 9.01 -8.64 16.17
C LYS A 247 8.11 -9.37 15.18
N GLN A 248 7.16 -10.13 15.71
CA GLN A 248 6.15 -10.79 14.90
C GLN A 248 5.25 -9.76 14.19
N PRO A 249 4.74 -10.06 12.98
CA PRO A 249 3.94 -9.12 12.19
C PRO A 249 2.72 -8.54 12.91
N TYR A 250 2.11 -9.27 13.84
CA TYR A 250 0.98 -8.77 14.63
C TYR A 250 1.35 -7.65 15.63
N GLU A 251 2.64 -7.47 15.92
CA GLU A 251 3.16 -6.36 16.75
C GLU A 251 3.67 -5.17 15.92
N TRP A 252 3.63 -5.27 14.59
CA TRP A 252 4.07 -4.21 13.70
C TRP A 252 3.11 -3.03 13.75
N GLN A 253 3.67 -1.82 13.76
CA GLN A 253 2.90 -0.59 13.79
C GLN A 253 3.24 0.31 12.62
N LEU A 254 2.22 0.95 12.05
CA LEU A 254 2.42 1.89 10.95
C LEU A 254 2.92 3.24 11.48
N ARG A 255 4.03 3.73 10.92
CA ARG A 255 4.58 5.05 11.24
C ARG A 255 4.04 6.11 10.30
N THR A 256 3.84 7.31 10.84
CA THR A 256 3.50 8.50 10.03
C THR A 256 4.71 9.00 9.24
N PHE A 257 5.89 8.94 9.84
CA PHE A 257 7.17 9.34 9.25
C PHE A 257 8.15 8.18 9.26
N PRO A 258 9.03 8.09 8.25
CA PRO A 258 10.09 7.08 8.26
C PRO A 258 11.02 7.29 9.45
N ASP A 259 11.50 6.20 10.04
CA ASP A 259 12.60 6.26 11.01
C ASP A 259 13.94 6.44 10.27
N THR A 260 14.32 7.71 10.07
CA THR A 260 15.56 8.07 9.36
C THR A 260 16.81 7.82 10.20
N THR A 261 16.66 7.56 11.50
CA THR A 261 17.79 7.28 12.40
C THR A 261 18.22 5.82 12.33
N ASN A 262 17.34 4.94 11.87
CA ASN A 262 17.63 3.53 11.74
C ASN A 262 18.59 3.25 10.57
N HIS A 263 19.66 2.50 10.82
CA HIS A 263 20.63 2.13 9.78
C HIS A 263 19.97 1.37 8.60
N LYS A 264 18.88 0.62 8.85
CA LYS A 264 18.11 -0.05 7.79
C LYS A 264 17.59 0.95 6.76
N TYR A 265 17.13 2.12 7.20
CA TYR A 265 16.58 3.15 6.31
C TYR A 265 17.64 3.65 5.32
N GLN A 266 18.86 3.92 5.80
CA GLN A 266 19.95 4.38 4.94
C GLN A 266 20.31 3.35 3.88
N VAL A 267 20.39 2.06 4.25
CA VAL A 267 20.63 0.97 3.30
C VAL A 267 19.50 0.85 2.29
N ASP A 268 18.24 0.97 2.74
CA ASP A 268 17.09 0.90 1.85
C ASP A 268 17.10 2.04 0.81
N GLN A 269 17.48 3.26 1.21
CA GLN A 269 17.66 4.38 0.28
C GLN A 269 18.76 4.10 -0.77
N LEU A 270 19.91 3.56 -0.35
CA LEU A 270 21.01 3.22 -1.26
C LEU A 270 20.62 2.11 -2.26
N VAL A 271 19.93 1.06 -1.78
CA VAL A 271 19.46 -0.04 -2.62
C VAL A 271 18.41 0.45 -3.61
N GLN A 272 17.50 1.34 -3.19
CA GLN A 272 16.51 1.93 -4.09
C GLN A 272 17.18 2.76 -5.18
N ALA A 273 18.14 3.63 -4.81
CA ALA A 273 18.88 4.46 -5.77
C ALA A 273 19.62 3.61 -6.82
N TYR A 274 20.23 2.49 -6.41
CA TYR A 274 20.90 1.56 -7.33
C TYR A 274 19.95 0.86 -8.30
N ARG A 275 18.69 0.61 -7.90
CA ARG A 275 17.70 -0.06 -8.76
C ARG A 275 17.05 0.89 -9.77
N THR A 276 17.06 2.19 -9.49
CA THR A 276 16.39 3.21 -10.31
C THR A 276 17.34 4.02 -11.20
N GLY A 277 18.64 4.02 -10.91
CA GLY A 277 19.69 4.55 -11.79
C GLY A 277 20.04 3.58 -12.91
#